data_AF-A0A6L4Z1J3-F1
#
_entry.id   AF-A0A6L4Z1J3-F1
#
_cell.length_a   1.000
_cell.length_b   1.000
_cell.length_c   1.000
_cell.angle_alpha   90.00
_cell.angle_beta   90.00
_cell.angle_gamma   90.00
#
_symmetry.space_group_name_H-M   'P 1'
#
loop_
_entity.id
_entity.type
_entity.pdbx_description
1 polymer ?
#
loop_
_entity_poly.entity_id
_entity_poly.type
_entity_poly.pdbx_seq_one_letter_code
_entity_poly.pdbx_strand_id
1 'polypeptide(L)'
;MKVCSLCGKQWSDNTKFCPVDGTTVIDIVPRVTSMRPSVRNKDKEKKIEKLDPWANLIGKTLNRTYQIEEKLGQGGMGAVFRARHLGIGDAVALKVISEEHTKDSVMLARFRREAQAVRRLAHPNAVTVHDFNSTEEGLYFMVMEFVRGQTLEQYLSEQGGVVSPQRALEILRPVANALDVAHSLGIIHRDIKPANLMLCQDSAGREQIKVLDFGTARLTTNNDPDAVLLTHQGQIFGTPFYMAPESVLGEPITHSVDIYSLGIVLYKMLTGTLPFQSDKSMQVMMSHAHTLPDLPSARYPKLHTKHDGLIL
;
A
#
# COMPACT_ATOMS: atom_id res chain seq x y z
N MET A 1 -50.09 -21.20 -7.65
CA MET A 1 -49.72 -21.28 -6.21
C MET A 1 -48.40 -20.57 -5.99
N LYS A 2 -48.27 -19.86 -4.86
CA LYS A 2 -47.05 -19.14 -4.46
C LYS A 2 -46.32 -19.86 -3.34
N VAL A 3 -45.00 -19.72 -3.26
CA VAL A 3 -44.17 -20.34 -2.22
C VAL A 3 -43.42 -19.28 -1.42
N CYS A 4 -43.34 -19.45 -0.10
CA CYS A 4 -42.44 -18.66 0.73
C CYS A 4 -40.99 -19.15 0.55
N SER A 5 -40.06 -18.24 0.26
CA SER A 5 -38.64 -18.56 0.09
C SER A 5 -37.93 -18.94 1.39
N LEU A 6 -38.48 -18.58 2.55
CA LEU A 6 -37.89 -18.89 3.86
C LEU A 6 -38.49 -20.16 4.48
N CYS A 7 -39.81 -20.25 4.62
CA CYS A 7 -40.43 -21.41 5.25
C CYS A 7 -40.80 -22.54 4.28
N GLY A 8 -40.68 -22.32 2.96
CA GLY A 8 -40.95 -23.30 1.92
C GLY A 8 -42.42 -23.72 1.75
N LYS A 9 -43.35 -23.13 2.51
CA LYS A 9 -44.79 -23.46 2.43
C LYS A 9 -45.45 -22.77 1.26
N GLN A 10 -46.44 -23.46 0.68
CA GLN A 10 -47.21 -22.98 -0.46
C GLN A 10 -48.53 -22.36 -0.02
N TRP A 11 -48.91 -21.28 -0.68
CA TRP A 11 -50.10 -20.50 -0.39
C TRP A 11 -50.88 -20.23 -1.67
N SER A 12 -52.17 -19.89 -1.53
CA SER A 12 -53.03 -19.53 -2.65
C SER A 12 -52.53 -18.26 -3.35
N ASP A 13 -52.86 -18.09 -4.63
CA ASP A 13 -52.27 -17.04 -5.49
C ASP A 13 -52.59 -15.60 -5.07
N ASN A 14 -53.65 -15.42 -4.28
CA ASN A 14 -54.04 -14.11 -3.73
C ASN A 14 -53.21 -13.71 -2.49
N THR A 15 -52.38 -14.62 -1.96
CA THR A 15 -51.51 -14.32 -0.81
C THR A 15 -50.31 -13.51 -1.28
N LYS A 16 -50.11 -12.31 -0.70
CA LYS A 16 -48.96 -11.44 -1.00
C LYS A 16 -47.78 -11.63 -0.03
N PHE A 17 -48.08 -11.94 1.24
CA PHE A 17 -47.09 -12.13 2.30
C PHE A 17 -47.39 -13.43 3.06
N CYS A 18 -46.37 -14.14 3.51
CA CYS A 18 -46.50 -15.40 4.21
C CYS A 18 -47.12 -15.16 5.61
N PRO A 19 -48.23 -15.85 5.97
CA PRO A 19 -48.86 -15.68 7.28
C PRO A 19 -48.01 -16.16 8.46
N VAL A 20 -46.94 -16.91 8.21
CA VAL A 20 -46.08 -17.50 9.26
C VAL A 20 -44.90 -16.60 9.61
N ASP A 21 -44.31 -15.95 8.62
CA ASP A 21 -43.05 -15.20 8.79
C ASP A 21 -43.05 -13.80 8.17
N GLY A 22 -44.13 -13.38 7.49
CA GLY A 22 -44.26 -12.06 6.89
C GLY A 22 -43.54 -11.86 5.54
N THR A 23 -42.80 -12.86 5.06
CA THR A 23 -42.01 -12.75 3.82
C THR A 23 -42.89 -12.74 2.58
N THR A 24 -42.53 -11.96 1.56
CA THR A 24 -43.24 -11.97 0.28
C THR A 24 -43.14 -13.34 -0.39
N VAL A 25 -44.29 -13.90 -0.80
CA VAL A 25 -44.36 -15.21 -1.47
C VAL A 25 -44.22 -15.06 -2.98
N ILE A 26 -43.51 -15.99 -3.64
CA ILE A 26 -43.17 -15.92 -5.07
C ILE A 26 -43.87 -17.01 -5.89
N ASP A 27 -44.14 -16.74 -7.17
CA ASP A 27 -44.82 -17.68 -8.06
C ASP A 27 -43.94 -18.88 -8.42
N ILE A 28 -44.53 -20.08 -8.44
CA ILE A 28 -43.85 -21.30 -8.88
C ILE A 28 -43.93 -21.38 -10.41
N VAL A 29 -42.82 -21.11 -11.10
CA VAL A 29 -42.70 -21.33 -12.55
C VAL A 29 -42.26 -22.78 -12.86
N PRO A 30 -42.92 -23.48 -13.81
CA PRO A 30 -42.62 -24.88 -14.11
C PRO A 30 -41.32 -25.03 -14.92
N ARG A 31 -40.47 -26.00 -14.51
CA ARG A 31 -39.23 -26.37 -15.20
C ARG A 31 -39.52 -27.18 -16.48
N VAL A 32 -38.89 -26.80 -17.59
CA VAL A 32 -38.82 -27.61 -18.83
C VAL A 32 -37.72 -28.67 -18.69
N THR A 33 -38.00 -29.87 -19.22
CA THR A 33 -37.33 -31.16 -19.01
C THR A 33 -36.20 -31.49 -20.00
N SER A 34 -35.18 -32.17 -19.45
CA SER A 34 -34.38 -33.29 -19.99
C SER A 34 -33.42 -33.13 -21.19
N MET A 35 -32.13 -33.40 -20.93
CA MET A 35 -31.30 -34.36 -21.69
C MET A 35 -30.13 -34.86 -20.81
N ARG A 36 -29.74 -36.14 -21.02
CA ARG A 36 -28.98 -37.04 -20.12
C ARG A 36 -27.49 -36.67 -19.90
N PRO A 37 -26.84 -37.20 -18.83
CA PRO A 37 -25.56 -36.70 -18.34
C PRO A 37 -24.35 -37.40 -18.99
N SER A 38 -23.43 -36.64 -19.59
CA SER A 38 -22.04 -37.06 -19.72
C SER A 38 -21.25 -36.50 -18.54
N VAL A 39 -20.54 -37.37 -17.84
CA VAL A 39 -19.60 -37.12 -16.73
C VAL A 39 -18.93 -35.74 -16.85
N ARG A 40 -19.37 -34.77 -16.04
CA ARG A 40 -18.74 -33.45 -15.94
C ARG A 40 -17.62 -33.52 -14.91
N ASN A 41 -16.40 -33.34 -15.40
CA ASN A 41 -15.25 -32.88 -14.62
C ASN A 41 -15.70 -31.75 -13.67
N LYS A 42 -15.55 -31.99 -12.36
CA LYS A 42 -15.68 -30.97 -11.32
C LYS A 42 -14.43 -30.09 -11.31
N ASP A 43 -14.21 -29.32 -12.37
CA ASP A 43 -13.20 -28.27 -12.37
C ASP A 43 -13.59 -27.21 -13.40
N LYS A 44 -13.45 -25.94 -13.02
CA LYS A 44 -13.78 -24.71 -13.76
C LYS A 44 -15.14 -24.08 -13.42
N GLU A 45 -15.31 -23.72 -12.15
CA GLU A 45 -15.76 -22.36 -11.88
C GLU A 45 -14.71 -21.42 -12.47
N LYS A 46 -15.00 -20.83 -13.63
CA LYS A 46 -14.18 -19.74 -14.18
C LYS A 46 -14.25 -18.59 -13.18
N LYS A 47 -13.23 -18.45 -12.34
CA LYS A 47 -12.83 -17.15 -11.78
C LYS A 47 -12.77 -16.20 -12.97
N ILE A 48 -13.62 -15.17 -12.96
CA ILE A 48 -13.37 -13.99 -13.79
C ILE A 48 -12.10 -13.39 -13.17
N GLU A 49 -10.93 -13.74 -13.71
CA GLU A 49 -9.71 -13.01 -13.41
C GLU A 49 -9.99 -11.55 -13.75
N LYS A 50 -10.04 -10.69 -12.73
CA LYS A 50 -10.00 -9.24 -12.94
C LYS A 50 -8.73 -8.99 -13.75
N LEU A 51 -8.88 -8.68 -15.04
CA LEU A 51 -7.77 -8.27 -15.90
C LEU A 51 -7.07 -7.11 -15.20
N ASP A 52 -5.75 -7.23 -15.01
CA ASP A 52 -4.95 -6.17 -14.43
C ASP A 52 -5.05 -4.93 -15.34
N PRO A 53 -5.68 -3.83 -14.90
CA PRO A 53 -5.90 -2.65 -15.75
C PRO A 53 -4.60 -2.02 -16.20
N TRP A 54 -3.48 -2.36 -15.53
CA TRP A 54 -2.14 -1.86 -15.78
C TRP A 54 -1.37 -2.68 -16.82
N ALA A 55 -1.83 -3.89 -17.17
CA ALA A 55 -1.12 -4.78 -18.09
C ALA A 55 -1.04 -4.20 -19.51
N ASN A 56 -2.00 -3.37 -19.90
CA ASN A 56 -2.05 -2.70 -21.20
C ASN A 56 -0.96 -1.62 -21.37
N LEU A 57 -0.25 -1.23 -20.30
CA LEU A 57 0.84 -0.27 -20.35
C LEU A 57 2.18 -0.91 -20.71
N ILE A 58 2.33 -2.22 -20.51
CA ILE A 58 3.58 -2.92 -20.83
C ILE A 58 3.85 -2.87 -22.33
N GLY A 59 5.06 -2.49 -22.72
CA GLY A 59 5.48 -2.29 -24.11
C GLY A 59 5.08 -0.93 -24.70
N LYS A 60 4.20 -0.15 -24.05
CA LYS A 60 3.88 1.21 -24.49
C LYS A 60 5.04 2.16 -24.23
N THR A 61 5.13 3.19 -25.07
CA THR A 61 6.08 4.29 -24.89
C THR A 61 5.34 5.55 -24.44
N LEU A 62 5.64 6.05 -23.24
CA LEU A 62 5.08 7.29 -22.73
C LEU A 62 5.93 8.48 -23.23
N ASN A 63 5.26 9.51 -23.76
CA ASN A 63 5.84 10.75 -24.28
C ASN A 63 7.02 10.53 -25.25
N ARG A 64 6.98 9.45 -26.04
CA ARG A 64 8.06 9.03 -26.96
C ARG A 64 9.44 8.88 -26.30
N THR A 65 9.49 8.84 -24.97
CA THR A 65 10.72 8.94 -24.18
C THR A 65 10.92 7.71 -23.31
N TYR A 66 9.85 7.17 -22.74
CA TYR A 66 9.95 6.08 -21.76
C TYR A 66 9.19 4.84 -22.24
N GLN A 67 9.91 3.78 -22.58
CA GLN A 67 9.29 2.50 -22.93
C GLN A 67 9.11 1.64 -21.68
N ILE A 68 7.87 1.27 -21.36
CA ILE A 68 7.54 0.44 -20.20
C ILE A 68 7.95 -1.00 -20.50
N GLU A 69 8.81 -1.56 -19.64
CA GLU A 69 9.35 -2.92 -19.79
C GLU A 69 8.56 -3.93 -18.94
N GLU A 70 8.33 -3.63 -17.66
CA GLU A 70 7.67 -4.55 -16.71
C GLU A 70 6.99 -3.80 -15.55
N LYS A 71 5.99 -4.42 -14.93
CA LYS A 71 5.34 -3.91 -13.71
C LYS A 71 6.14 -4.34 -12.49
N LEU A 72 6.53 -3.39 -11.64
CA LEU A 72 7.27 -3.63 -10.39
C LEU A 72 6.33 -3.78 -9.19
N GLY A 73 5.20 -3.07 -9.18
CA GLY A 73 4.27 -3.11 -8.07
C GLY A 73 3.02 -2.29 -8.29
N GLN A 74 2.08 -2.37 -7.35
CA GLN A 74 0.84 -1.60 -7.35
C GLN A 74 0.44 -1.22 -5.93
N GLY A 75 -0.01 0.02 -5.76
CA GLY A 75 -0.58 0.54 -4.52
C GLY A 75 -1.89 1.28 -4.77
N GLY A 76 -2.49 1.86 -3.71
CA GLY A 76 -3.77 2.58 -3.81
C GLY A 76 -3.75 3.80 -4.72
N MET A 77 -2.57 4.36 -5.00
CA MET A 77 -2.41 5.55 -5.81
C MET A 77 -2.11 5.26 -7.28
N GLY A 78 -1.78 4.02 -7.64
CA GLY A 78 -1.33 3.69 -8.98
C GLY A 78 -0.43 2.46 -9.04
N ALA A 79 0.30 2.33 -10.15
CA ALA A 79 1.24 1.24 -10.38
C ALA A 79 2.64 1.77 -10.67
N VAL A 80 3.65 1.02 -10.24
CA VAL A 80 5.06 1.31 -10.50
C VAL A 80 5.57 0.33 -11.54
N PHE A 81 6.26 0.86 -12.55
CA PHE A 81 6.83 0.09 -13.64
C PHE A 81 8.32 0.37 -13.77
N ARG A 82 9.06 -0.61 -14.26
CA ARG A 82 10.37 -0.36 -14.83
C ARG A 82 10.17 0.06 -16.27
N ALA A 83 10.89 1.10 -16.67
CA ALA A 83 10.92 1.56 -18.03
C ALA A 83 12.35 1.87 -18.46
N ARG A 84 12.54 1.99 -19.77
CA ARG A 84 13.79 2.45 -20.39
C ARG A 84 13.61 3.84 -20.94
N HIS A 85 14.51 4.75 -20.59
CA HIS A 85 14.58 6.05 -21.26
C HIS A 85 15.21 5.85 -22.65
N LEU A 86 14.44 6.03 -23.73
CA LEU A 86 14.85 5.70 -25.10
C LEU A 86 16.01 6.56 -25.63
N GLY A 87 16.12 7.81 -25.18
CA GLY A 87 17.21 8.70 -25.61
C GLY A 87 18.60 8.35 -25.04
N ILE A 88 18.68 7.95 -23.76
CA ILE A 88 19.95 7.73 -23.04
C ILE A 88 20.21 6.23 -22.82
N GLY A 89 19.16 5.41 -22.79
CA GLY A 89 19.23 3.95 -22.64
C GLY A 89 19.07 3.44 -21.20
N ASP A 90 19.09 4.34 -20.21
CA ASP A 90 19.04 4.02 -18.78
C ASP A 90 17.69 3.48 -18.33
N ALA A 91 17.71 2.66 -17.28
CA ALA A 91 16.52 2.17 -16.61
C ALA A 91 15.98 3.22 -15.63
N VAL A 92 14.67 3.41 -15.62
CA VAL A 92 13.94 4.31 -14.72
C VAL A 92 12.74 3.59 -14.10
N ALA A 93 12.29 4.05 -12.94
CA ALA A 93 11.02 3.64 -12.36
C ALA A 93 9.94 4.68 -12.69
N LEU A 94 8.80 4.23 -13.22
CA LEU A 94 7.65 5.08 -13.52
C LEU A 94 6.50 4.75 -12.57
N LYS A 95 6.11 5.71 -11.72
CA LYS A 95 4.88 5.61 -10.93
C LYS A 95 3.74 6.25 -11.70
N VAL A 96 2.90 5.43 -12.32
CA VAL A 96 1.72 5.86 -13.06
C VAL A 96 0.55 5.99 -12.10
N ILE A 97 -0.12 7.14 -12.11
CA ILE A 97 -1.19 7.48 -11.17
C ILE A 97 -2.54 7.00 -11.69
N SER A 98 -3.37 6.44 -10.82
CA SER A 98 -4.73 6.00 -11.18
C SER A 98 -5.59 7.17 -11.65
N GLU A 99 -6.43 6.92 -12.66
CA GLU A 99 -7.34 7.93 -13.22
C GLU A 99 -8.23 8.58 -12.15
N GLU A 100 -8.67 7.80 -11.15
CA GLU A 100 -9.51 8.26 -10.03
C GLU A 100 -8.89 9.46 -9.30
N HIS A 101 -7.57 9.45 -9.09
CA HIS A 101 -6.84 10.53 -8.41
C HIS A 101 -6.52 11.71 -9.33
N THR A 102 -6.66 11.54 -10.64
CA THR A 102 -6.31 12.57 -11.65
C THR A 102 -7.52 13.34 -12.16
N LYS A 103 -8.74 12.84 -11.93
CA LYS A 103 -10.01 13.50 -12.29
C LYS A 103 -10.31 14.71 -11.41
N ASP A 104 -9.82 14.72 -10.18
CA ASP A 104 -9.92 15.88 -9.29
C ASP A 104 -8.77 16.86 -9.56
N SER A 105 -9.11 17.99 -10.17
CA SER A 105 -8.15 19.08 -10.47
C SER A 105 -7.42 19.62 -9.22
N VAL A 106 -8.06 19.57 -8.04
CA VAL A 106 -7.45 20.01 -6.78
C VAL A 106 -6.41 18.99 -6.33
N MET A 107 -6.75 17.69 -6.36
CA MET A 107 -5.83 16.61 -6.04
C MET A 107 -4.62 16.59 -6.99
N LEU A 108 -4.86 16.78 -8.28
CA LEU A 108 -3.79 16.86 -9.28
C LEU A 108 -2.86 18.06 -9.07
N ALA A 109 -3.40 19.23 -8.75
CA ALA A 109 -2.60 20.42 -8.45
C ALA A 109 -1.75 20.23 -7.18
N ARG A 110 -2.30 19.57 -6.15
CA ARG A 110 -1.54 19.16 -4.96
C ARG A 110 -0.43 18.18 -5.34
N PHE A 111 -0.71 17.22 -6.22
CA PHE A 111 0.29 16.24 -6.65
C PHE A 111 1.48 16.86 -7.34
N ARG A 112 1.22 17.80 -8.25
CA ARG A 112 2.28 18.55 -8.93
C ARG A 112 3.15 19.30 -7.93
N ARG A 113 2.56 19.95 -6.91
CA ARG A 113 3.32 20.66 -5.87
C ARG A 113 4.15 19.71 -5.01
N GLU A 114 3.61 18.56 -4.65
CA GLU A 114 4.32 17.55 -3.86
C GLU A 114 5.46 16.93 -4.65
N ALA A 115 5.23 16.54 -5.90
CA ALA A 115 6.28 16.06 -6.80
C ALA A 115 7.41 17.09 -6.94
N GLN A 116 7.08 18.38 -7.08
CA GLN A 116 8.08 19.45 -7.11
C GLN A 116 8.84 19.61 -5.80
N ALA A 117 8.20 19.42 -4.64
CA ALA A 117 8.87 19.43 -3.34
C ALA A 117 9.85 18.26 -3.22
N VAL A 118 9.41 17.04 -3.58
CA VAL A 118 10.26 15.83 -3.53
C VAL A 118 11.45 15.91 -4.47
N ARG A 119 11.33 16.58 -5.63
CA ARG A 119 12.48 16.83 -6.52
C ARG A 119 13.63 17.62 -5.86
N ARG A 120 13.35 18.38 -4.80
CA ARG A 120 14.39 19.12 -4.04
C ARG A 120 15.14 18.22 -3.04
N LEU A 121 14.62 17.03 -2.76
CA LEU A 121 15.26 16.07 -1.87
C LEU A 121 16.41 15.37 -2.61
N ALA A 122 17.62 15.87 -2.39
CA ALA A 122 18.85 15.24 -2.85
C ALA A 122 19.58 14.60 -1.67
N HIS A 123 19.51 13.27 -1.56
CA HIS A 123 20.19 12.53 -0.52
C HIS A 123 20.57 11.13 -1.04
N PRO A 124 21.77 10.59 -0.74
CA PRO A 124 22.17 9.27 -1.22
C PRO A 124 21.16 8.18 -0.83
N ASN A 125 20.65 8.21 0.40
CA ASN A 125 19.68 7.23 0.91
C ASN A 125 18.22 7.55 0.59
N ALA A 126 17.93 8.44 -0.36
CA ALA A 126 16.60 8.69 -0.89
C ALA A 126 16.58 8.35 -2.39
N VAL A 127 15.43 7.88 -2.89
CA VAL A 127 15.20 7.77 -4.34
C VAL A 127 15.12 9.15 -4.96
N THR A 128 15.85 9.33 -6.05
CA THR A 128 15.79 10.57 -6.82
C THR A 128 14.52 10.60 -7.68
N VAL A 129 13.74 11.68 -7.56
CA VAL A 129 12.66 11.97 -8.51
C VAL A 129 13.22 12.83 -9.64
N HIS A 130 13.24 12.28 -10.85
CA HIS A 130 13.77 12.96 -12.02
C HIS A 130 12.77 13.95 -12.59
N ASP A 131 11.51 13.54 -12.75
CA ASP A 131 10.49 14.35 -13.41
C ASP A 131 9.05 13.96 -13.06
N PHE A 132 8.11 14.82 -13.42
CA PHE A 132 6.67 14.55 -13.34
C PHE A 132 5.97 15.02 -14.60
N ASN A 133 5.30 14.09 -15.30
CA ASN A 133 4.78 14.30 -16.64
C ASN A 133 3.35 13.78 -16.80
N SER A 134 2.74 14.16 -17.92
CA SER A 134 1.48 13.60 -18.41
C SER A 134 1.59 13.22 -19.88
N THR A 135 0.82 12.23 -20.31
CA THR A 135 0.63 11.93 -21.73
C THR A 135 -0.47 12.78 -22.35
N GLU A 136 -0.56 12.79 -23.68
CA GLU A 136 -1.63 13.48 -24.42
C GLU A 136 -3.02 12.92 -24.08
N GLU A 137 -3.08 11.63 -23.73
CA GLU A 137 -4.29 10.93 -23.29
C GLU A 137 -4.63 11.19 -21.81
N GLY A 138 -3.88 12.06 -21.11
CA GLY A 138 -4.16 12.47 -19.74
C GLY A 138 -3.62 11.52 -18.66
N LEU A 139 -2.74 10.59 -19.02
CA LEU A 139 -2.12 9.68 -18.04
C LEU A 139 -0.97 10.39 -17.31
N TYR A 140 -1.07 10.53 -15.99
CA TYR A 140 -0.02 11.15 -15.17
C TYR A 140 0.97 10.14 -14.64
N PHE A 141 2.26 10.48 -14.68
CA PHE A 141 3.32 9.62 -14.18
C PHE A 141 4.51 10.39 -13.62
N MET A 142 5.14 9.82 -12.60
CA MET A 142 6.38 10.31 -12.00
C MET A 142 7.56 9.44 -12.47
N VAL A 143 8.63 10.09 -12.90
CA VAL A 143 9.89 9.46 -13.34
C VAL A 143 10.86 9.49 -12.16
N MET A 144 11.36 8.32 -11.78
CA MET A 144 12.21 8.13 -10.61
C MET A 144 13.43 7.27 -10.97
N GLU A 145 14.46 7.38 -10.15
CA GLU A 145 15.60 6.48 -10.18
C GLU A 145 15.14 5.02 -10.08
N PHE A 146 15.59 4.18 -11.00
CA PHE A 146 15.41 2.73 -10.86
C PHE A 146 16.48 2.18 -9.93
N VAL A 147 16.09 1.83 -8.71
CA VAL A 147 16.98 1.20 -7.74
C VAL A 147 16.98 -0.30 -7.99
N ARG A 148 18.14 -0.84 -8.40
CA ARG A 148 18.35 -2.29 -8.46
C ARG A 148 18.73 -2.78 -7.06
N GLY A 149 17.83 -3.52 -6.44
CA GLY A 149 18.04 -4.01 -5.10
C GLY A 149 16.92 -4.91 -4.62
N GLN A 150 16.95 -5.17 -3.33
CA GLN A 150 15.97 -5.98 -2.62
C GLN A 150 15.31 -5.12 -1.55
N THR A 151 13.99 -5.22 -1.40
CA THR A 151 13.31 -4.51 -0.31
C THR A 151 13.74 -5.06 1.05
N LEU A 152 13.70 -4.24 2.09
CA LEU A 152 13.97 -4.69 3.45
C LEU A 152 12.96 -5.77 3.88
N GLU A 153 11.74 -5.74 3.36
CA GLU A 153 10.75 -6.79 3.57
C GLU A 153 11.24 -8.16 3.07
N GLN A 154 11.72 -8.22 1.82
CA GLN A 154 12.27 -9.43 1.23
C GLN A 154 13.53 -9.89 1.97
N TYR A 155 14.43 -8.96 2.29
CA TYR A 155 15.64 -9.26 3.04
C TYR A 155 15.33 -9.88 4.41
N LEU A 156 14.40 -9.28 5.17
CA LEU A 156 13.99 -9.83 6.47
C LEU A 156 13.36 -11.22 6.32
N SER A 157 12.57 -11.45 5.28
CA SER A 157 12.03 -12.78 4.98
C SER A 157 13.13 -13.82 4.77
N GLU A 158 14.20 -13.47 4.04
CA GLU A 158 15.34 -14.36 3.78
C GLU A 158 16.21 -14.60 5.02
N GLN A 159 16.33 -13.61 5.92
CA GLN A 159 17.07 -13.75 7.18
C GLN A 159 16.29 -14.49 8.28
N GLY A 160 15.08 -14.97 8.02
CA GLY A 160 14.23 -15.63 9.02
C GLY A 160 13.53 -14.66 9.98
N GLY A 161 13.41 -13.39 9.59
CA GLY A 161 12.62 -12.35 10.26
C GLY A 161 13.39 -11.48 11.25
N VAL A 162 14.48 -11.97 11.83
CA VAL A 162 15.22 -11.26 12.90
C VAL A 162 16.63 -10.92 12.46
N VAL A 163 17.09 -9.71 12.77
CA VAL A 163 18.47 -9.28 12.55
C VAL A 163 19.11 -8.79 13.86
N SER A 164 20.45 -8.74 13.88
CA SER A 164 21.17 -8.23 15.06
C SER A 164 20.91 -6.73 15.26
N PRO A 165 20.96 -6.21 16.50
CA PRO A 165 20.83 -4.78 16.76
C PRO A 165 21.82 -3.93 15.97
N GLN A 166 23.06 -4.40 15.84
CA GLN A 166 24.09 -3.73 15.05
C GLN A 166 23.67 -3.61 13.58
N ARG A 167 23.18 -4.69 12.98
CA ARG A 167 22.71 -4.70 11.60
C ARG A 167 21.49 -3.80 11.40
N ALA A 168 20.57 -3.78 12.37
CA ALA A 168 19.42 -2.89 12.32
C ALA A 168 19.83 -1.42 12.30
N LEU A 169 20.83 -1.03 13.12
CA LEU A 169 21.34 0.34 13.13
C LEU A 169 22.10 0.71 11.86
N GLU A 170 22.87 -0.21 11.29
CA GLU A 170 23.55 -0.02 9.99
C GLU A 170 22.54 0.30 8.87
N ILE A 171 21.38 -0.36 8.90
CA ILE A 171 20.31 -0.15 7.91
C ILE A 171 19.49 1.10 8.21
N LEU A 172 19.08 1.34 9.46
CA LEU A 172 18.11 2.40 9.77
C LEU A 172 18.73 3.77 10.03
N ARG A 173 20.02 3.86 10.39
CA ARG A 173 20.68 5.16 10.57
C ARG A 173 20.73 5.98 9.27
N PRO A 174 21.10 5.42 8.10
CA PRO A 174 21.03 6.17 6.85
C PRO A 174 19.61 6.53 6.43
N VAL A 175 18.61 5.71 6.79
CA VAL A 175 17.19 6.02 6.58
C VAL A 175 16.77 7.23 7.42
N ALA A 176 17.12 7.26 8.71
CA ALA A 176 16.86 8.40 9.58
C ALA A 176 17.50 9.69 9.06
N ASN A 177 18.74 9.63 8.55
CA ASN A 177 19.40 10.79 7.93
C ASN A 177 18.64 11.30 6.69
N ALA A 178 18.13 10.39 5.85
CA ALA A 178 17.32 10.79 4.69
C ALA A 178 16.00 11.44 5.10
N LEU A 179 15.37 10.93 6.16
CA LEU A 179 14.13 11.50 6.70
C LEU A 179 14.37 12.88 7.31
N ASP A 180 15.46 13.07 8.06
CA ASP A 180 15.82 14.38 8.63
C ASP A 180 15.98 15.45 7.55
N VAL A 181 16.68 15.13 6.45
CA VAL A 181 16.79 16.05 5.30
C VAL A 181 15.42 16.31 4.68
N ALA A 182 14.59 15.29 4.49
CA ALA A 182 13.23 15.48 3.97
C ALA A 182 12.37 16.37 4.90
N HIS A 183 12.44 16.15 6.21
CA HIS A 183 11.72 16.92 7.22
C HIS A 183 12.15 18.38 7.22
N SER A 184 13.45 18.66 7.05
CA SER A 184 13.97 20.03 6.92
C SER A 184 13.41 20.78 5.70
N LEU A 185 12.97 20.04 4.67
CA LEU A 185 12.32 20.56 3.47
C LEU A 185 10.78 20.59 3.59
N GLY A 186 10.23 20.22 4.75
CA GLY A 186 8.78 20.14 4.98
C GLY A 186 8.10 18.96 4.29
N ILE A 187 8.88 17.92 3.94
CA ILE A 187 8.41 16.69 3.30
C ILE A 187 8.29 15.62 4.39
N ILE A 188 7.08 15.10 4.62
CA ILE A 188 6.82 13.98 5.52
C ILE A 188 6.53 12.76 4.65
N HIS A 189 7.16 11.62 4.93
CA HIS A 189 7.07 10.41 4.12
C HIS A 189 5.70 9.72 4.24
N ARG A 190 5.21 9.54 5.47
CA ARG A 190 3.89 8.98 5.88
C ARG A 190 3.62 7.50 5.63
N ASP A 191 4.46 6.82 4.86
CA ASP A 191 4.34 5.37 4.61
C ASP A 191 5.66 4.61 4.82
N ILE A 192 6.39 4.91 5.90
CA ILE A 192 7.64 4.19 6.20
C ILE A 192 7.31 2.75 6.61
N LYS A 193 7.85 1.79 5.85
CA LYS A 193 7.71 0.35 6.07
C LYS A 193 8.80 -0.40 5.32
N PRO A 194 9.07 -1.68 5.64
CA PRO A 194 10.14 -2.45 5.01
C PRO A 194 10.02 -2.58 3.49
N ALA A 195 8.80 -2.56 2.94
CA ALA A 195 8.57 -2.59 1.49
C ALA A 195 9.04 -1.30 0.77
N ASN A 196 9.12 -0.17 1.49
CA ASN A 196 9.55 1.13 0.95
C ASN A 196 11.01 1.46 1.30
N LEU A 197 11.76 0.50 1.82
CA LEU A 197 13.20 0.61 2.10
C LEU A 197 13.91 -0.42 1.23
N MET A 198 14.84 -0.01 0.38
CA MET A 198 15.51 -0.91 -0.56
C MET A 198 17.01 -0.98 -0.30
N LEU A 199 17.49 -2.20 0.00
CA LEU A 199 18.91 -2.53 0.06
C LEU A 199 19.42 -2.69 -1.37
N CYS A 200 20.49 -1.99 -1.69
CA CYS A 200 21.09 -1.91 -3.01
C CYS A 200 22.62 -1.76 -2.87
N GLN A 201 23.29 -1.64 -4.00
CA GLN A 201 24.72 -1.34 -4.05
C GLN A 201 24.92 0.01 -4.71
N ASP A 202 25.86 0.79 -4.17
CA ASP A 202 26.32 2.00 -4.83
C ASP A 202 27.24 1.69 -6.02
N SER A 203 27.67 2.73 -6.74
CA SER A 203 28.58 2.58 -7.89
C SER A 203 29.94 1.94 -7.57
N ALA A 204 30.35 1.93 -6.30
CA ALA A 204 31.57 1.27 -5.82
C ALA A 204 31.32 -0.16 -5.30
N GLY A 205 30.09 -0.68 -5.44
CA GLY A 205 29.69 -2.01 -4.95
C GLY A 205 29.44 -2.07 -3.45
N ARG A 206 29.41 -0.94 -2.74
CA ARG A 206 29.15 -0.89 -1.30
C ARG A 206 27.66 -0.97 -1.05
N GLU A 207 27.27 -1.71 -0.02
CA GLU A 207 25.86 -1.79 0.36
C GLU A 207 25.32 -0.42 0.77
N GLN A 208 24.11 -0.14 0.33
CA GLN A 208 23.40 1.10 0.58
C GLN A 208 21.91 0.80 0.79
N ILE A 209 21.24 1.60 1.60
CA ILE A 209 19.78 1.62 1.70
C ILE A 209 19.22 2.87 1.03
N LYS A 210 18.11 2.75 0.32
CA LYS A 210 17.35 3.88 -0.23
C LYS A 210 15.90 3.84 0.23
N VAL A 211 15.40 4.98 0.68
CA VAL A 211 13.98 5.20 0.96
C VAL A 211 13.26 5.50 -0.35
N LEU A 212 12.25 4.68 -0.67
CA LEU A 212 11.42 4.81 -1.87
C LEU A 212 10.22 5.72 -1.59
N ASP A 213 9.52 6.20 -2.63
CA ASP A 213 8.14 6.72 -2.52
C ASP A 213 7.86 7.94 -1.60
N PHE A 214 8.86 8.81 -1.37
CA PHE A 214 8.67 10.05 -0.61
C PHE A 214 7.42 10.83 -1.03
N GLY A 215 6.63 11.24 -0.03
CA GLY A 215 5.60 12.26 -0.18
C GLY A 215 4.40 11.88 -1.04
N THR A 216 4.26 10.63 -1.49
CA THR A 216 3.09 10.26 -2.30
C THR A 216 1.79 10.23 -1.49
N ALA A 217 1.81 9.93 -0.20
CA ALA A 217 0.60 9.84 0.64
C ALA A 217 0.04 11.19 1.15
N ARG A 218 0.65 12.33 0.78
CA ARG A 218 0.16 13.65 1.21
C ARG A 218 -1.06 14.14 0.41
N LEU A 219 -1.29 13.52 -0.74
CA LEU A 219 -2.43 13.79 -1.62
C LEU A 219 -3.82 13.59 -1.03
N THR A 220 -3.98 12.74 -0.03
CA THR A 220 -5.32 12.30 0.39
C THR A 220 -5.76 12.85 1.73
N THR A 221 -4.90 13.55 2.49
CA THR A 221 -5.18 13.69 3.93
C THR A 221 -4.98 15.05 4.58
N ASN A 222 -4.52 16.15 3.94
CA ASN A 222 -4.26 17.36 4.75
C ASN A 222 -4.60 18.69 4.06
N ASN A 223 -5.87 19.10 4.24
CA ASN A 223 -6.31 20.43 4.69
C ASN A 223 -7.84 20.50 4.89
N ASP A 224 -8.53 19.35 4.93
CA ASP A 224 -9.93 19.28 5.33
C ASP A 224 -9.98 18.59 6.70
N PRO A 225 -10.35 19.30 7.78
CA PRO A 225 -10.53 18.69 9.11
C PRO A 225 -11.59 17.58 9.14
N ASP A 226 -12.38 17.42 8.06
CA ASP A 226 -13.36 16.34 7.89
C ASP A 226 -12.84 15.14 7.05
N ALA A 227 -11.58 15.15 6.58
CA ALA A 227 -10.98 14.02 5.86
C ALA A 227 -10.57 12.90 6.83
N VAL A 228 -11.58 12.25 7.42
CA VAL A 228 -11.45 10.97 8.11
C VAL A 228 -10.65 10.00 7.21
N LEU A 229 -9.72 9.25 7.80
CA LEU A 229 -8.94 8.15 7.18
C LEU A 229 -9.78 7.08 6.44
N LEU A 230 -11.11 7.17 6.51
CA LEU A 230 -12.05 6.44 5.69
C LEU A 230 -12.53 7.37 4.56
N THR A 231 -12.04 7.14 3.34
CA THR A 231 -12.81 7.60 2.19
C THR A 231 -14.19 6.94 2.18
N HIS A 232 -15.16 7.59 1.53
CA HIS A 232 -16.56 7.17 1.36
C HIS A 232 -16.77 5.73 0.81
N GLN A 233 -15.69 4.98 0.54
CA GLN A 233 -15.67 3.60 0.05
C GLN A 233 -14.88 2.61 0.94
N GLY A 234 -14.45 3.01 2.14
CA GLY A 234 -13.77 2.11 3.08
C GLY A 234 -12.33 1.73 2.71
N GLN A 235 -11.66 2.53 1.87
CA GLN A 235 -10.24 2.32 1.56
C GLN A 235 -9.37 2.97 2.66
N ILE A 236 -8.62 2.12 3.37
CA ILE A 236 -7.60 2.56 4.33
C ILE A 236 -6.36 2.99 3.55
N PHE A 237 -5.93 4.24 3.71
CA PHE A 237 -4.66 4.71 3.14
C PHE A 237 -3.50 4.36 4.08
N GLY A 238 -2.42 3.84 3.49
CA GLY A 238 -1.25 3.35 4.24
C GLY A 238 -1.36 1.88 4.65
N THR A 239 -0.29 1.34 5.20
CA THR A 239 -0.28 -0.01 5.76
C THR A 239 -0.56 0.11 7.27
N PRO A 240 -1.73 -0.33 7.78
CA PRO A 240 -2.20 -0.03 9.14
C PRO A 240 -1.21 -0.46 10.24
N PHE A 241 -0.36 -1.43 9.93
CA PHE A 241 0.68 -1.97 10.81
C PHE A 241 1.83 -1.01 11.16
N TYR A 242 2.00 0.10 10.44
CA TYR A 242 3.08 1.07 10.69
C TYR A 242 2.53 2.47 10.95
N MET A 243 1.21 2.62 11.07
CA MET A 243 0.55 3.92 11.19
C MET A 243 0.77 4.51 12.58
N ALA A 244 1.09 5.81 12.61
CA ALA A 244 1.28 6.52 13.87
C ALA A 244 -0.06 6.80 14.58
N PRO A 245 -0.09 6.87 15.93
CA PRO A 245 -1.31 7.13 16.71
C PRO A 245 -2.05 8.38 16.26
N GLU A 246 -1.32 9.48 16.04
CA GLU A 246 -1.88 10.76 15.58
C GLU A 246 -2.51 10.65 14.19
N SER A 247 -2.01 9.75 13.34
CA SER A 247 -2.66 9.45 12.07
C SER A 247 -4.00 8.77 12.29
N VAL A 248 -4.04 7.73 13.11
CA VAL A 248 -5.27 6.97 13.41
C VAL A 248 -6.35 7.87 14.02
N LEU A 249 -5.95 8.77 14.92
CA LEU A 249 -6.84 9.65 15.65
C LEU A 249 -7.29 10.89 14.84
N GLY A 250 -6.75 11.09 13.63
CA GLY A 250 -7.02 12.27 12.83
C GLY A 250 -6.46 13.56 13.42
N GLU A 251 -5.41 13.44 14.23
CA GLU A 251 -4.72 14.57 14.84
C GLU A 251 -3.77 15.26 13.84
N PRO A 252 -3.32 16.50 14.12
CA PRO A 252 -2.37 17.19 13.25
C PRO A 252 -1.09 16.39 13.01
N ILE A 253 -0.85 16.04 11.73
CA ILE A 253 0.32 15.25 11.32
C ILE A 253 1.58 16.12 11.30
N THR A 254 2.59 15.70 12.06
CA THR A 254 3.95 16.25 11.97
C THR A 254 4.95 15.20 11.47
N HIS A 255 6.23 15.54 11.41
CA HIS A 255 7.30 14.60 11.04
C HIS A 255 7.45 13.43 12.04
N SER A 256 6.88 13.55 13.25
CA SER A 256 6.80 12.49 14.26
C SER A 256 6.25 11.17 13.73
N VAL A 257 5.33 11.20 12.75
CA VAL A 257 4.74 9.99 12.17
C VAL A 257 5.79 9.09 11.52
N ASP A 258 6.79 9.67 10.87
CA ASP A 258 7.85 8.90 10.20
C ASP A 258 8.78 8.27 11.24
N ILE A 259 9.03 8.98 12.35
CA ILE A 259 9.83 8.49 13.49
C ILE A 259 9.11 7.30 14.14
N TYR A 260 7.80 7.41 14.37
CA TYR A 260 6.98 6.33 14.89
C TYR A 260 7.06 5.10 13.98
N SER A 261 6.77 5.27 12.68
CA SER A 261 6.82 4.18 11.70
C SER A 261 8.21 3.53 11.62
N LEU A 262 9.30 4.31 11.71
CA LEU A 262 10.66 3.80 11.77
C LEU A 262 10.92 2.97 13.04
N GLY A 263 10.35 3.38 14.17
CA GLY A 263 10.36 2.60 15.42
C GLY A 263 9.67 1.24 15.28
N ILE A 264 8.53 1.19 14.57
CA ILE A 264 7.84 -0.07 14.26
C ILE A 264 8.69 -0.96 13.33
N VAL A 265 9.38 -0.37 12.34
CA VAL A 265 10.34 -1.10 11.49
C VAL A 265 11.45 -1.71 12.34
N LEU A 266 12.05 -0.93 13.25
CA LEU A 266 13.07 -1.42 14.18
C LEU A 266 12.52 -2.56 15.06
N TYR A 267 11.29 -2.43 15.58
CA TYR A 267 10.64 -3.49 16.37
C TYR A 267 10.58 -4.80 15.60
N LYS A 268 10.13 -4.73 14.35
CA LYS A 268 10.04 -5.89 13.46
C LYS A 268 11.41 -6.49 13.17
N MET A 269 12.42 -5.67 12.94
CA MET A 269 13.79 -6.12 12.70
C MET A 269 14.39 -6.86 13.90
N LEU A 270 14.13 -6.41 15.13
CA LEU A 270 14.70 -7.02 16.33
C LEU A 270 13.92 -8.22 16.86
N THR A 271 12.60 -8.28 16.61
CA THR A 271 11.73 -9.31 17.18
C THR A 271 11.17 -10.29 16.16
N GLY A 272 11.28 -9.98 14.87
CA GLY A 272 10.71 -10.75 13.76
C GLY A 272 9.20 -10.60 13.59
N THR A 273 8.54 -9.83 14.46
CA THR A 273 7.08 -9.65 14.43
C THR A 273 6.72 -8.19 14.63
N LEU A 274 5.48 -7.81 14.29
CA LEU A 274 4.99 -6.46 14.55
C LEU A 274 4.51 -6.36 16.01
N PRO A 275 4.55 -5.17 16.63
CA PRO A 275 4.08 -4.99 18.01
C PRO A 275 2.57 -5.24 18.12
N PHE A 276 1.81 -4.88 17.08
CA PHE A 276 0.36 -5.10 17.01
C PHE A 276 0.00 -5.96 15.79
N GLN A 277 -0.80 -7.01 16.02
CA GLN A 277 -1.23 -7.94 14.98
C GLN A 277 -2.70 -8.30 15.18
N SER A 278 -3.48 -8.22 14.11
CA SER A 278 -4.88 -8.67 14.05
C SER A 278 -5.27 -8.88 12.59
N ASP A 279 -6.22 -9.79 12.36
CA ASP A 279 -6.83 -9.99 11.04
C ASP A 279 -7.71 -8.80 10.61
N LYS A 280 -8.06 -7.91 11.57
CA LYS A 280 -8.88 -6.72 11.32
C LYS A 280 -8.02 -5.46 11.36
N SER A 281 -7.87 -4.80 10.22
CA SER A 281 -7.09 -3.55 10.08
C SER A 281 -7.48 -2.48 11.11
N MET A 282 -8.77 -2.32 11.40
CA MET A 282 -9.26 -1.36 12.40
C MET A 282 -8.76 -1.66 13.82
N GLN A 283 -8.61 -2.94 14.18
CA GLN A 283 -8.08 -3.32 15.50
C GLN A 283 -6.58 -3.02 15.61
N VAL A 284 -5.83 -3.21 14.53
CA VAL A 284 -4.41 -2.85 14.47
C VAL A 284 -4.26 -1.33 14.67
N MET A 285 -5.02 -0.53 13.92
CA MET A 285 -5.02 0.93 14.06
C MET A 285 -5.39 1.38 15.49
N MET A 286 -6.45 0.81 16.08
CA MET A 286 -6.83 1.14 17.46
C MET A 286 -5.78 0.71 18.49
N SER A 287 -5.02 -0.36 18.21
CA SER A 287 -3.89 -0.76 19.07
C SER A 287 -2.76 0.26 19.01
N HIS A 288 -2.46 0.80 17.82
CA HIS A 288 -1.54 1.94 17.70
C HIS A 288 -1.99 3.15 18.53
N ALA A 289 -3.29 3.45 18.55
CA ALA A 289 -3.82 4.60 19.26
C ALA A 289 -3.87 4.45 20.79
N HIS A 290 -4.09 3.23 21.31
CA HIS A 290 -4.52 3.04 22.70
C HIS A 290 -3.79 1.95 23.48
N THR A 291 -2.90 1.18 22.84
CA THR A 291 -2.25 0.04 23.46
C THR A 291 -0.75 0.26 23.55
N LEU A 292 -0.17 0.00 24.72
CA LEU A 292 1.28 -0.07 24.85
C LEU A 292 1.79 -1.37 24.21
N PRO A 293 2.88 -1.32 23.42
CA PRO A 293 3.50 -2.51 22.86
C PRO A 293 4.06 -3.41 23.98
N ASP A 294 4.25 -4.69 23.68
CA ASP A 294 5.17 -5.49 24.48
C ASP A 294 6.59 -4.95 24.33
N LEU A 295 7.41 -5.07 25.37
CA LEU A 295 8.83 -4.74 25.26
C LEU A 295 9.51 -5.68 24.25
N PRO A 296 10.43 -5.16 23.41
CA PRO A 296 11.19 -5.98 22.47
C PRO A 296 11.87 -7.20 23.11
N SER A 297 12.48 -7.03 24.30
CA SER A 297 13.11 -8.13 25.05
C SER A 297 12.11 -9.14 25.62
N ALA A 298 10.90 -8.69 25.97
CA ALA A 298 9.83 -9.59 26.42
C ALA A 298 9.33 -10.46 25.26
N ARG A 299 9.26 -9.89 24.06
CA ARG A 299 8.84 -10.62 22.85
C ARG A 299 9.92 -11.51 22.27
N TYR A 300 11.18 -11.07 22.29
CA TYR A 300 12.32 -11.84 21.81
C TYR A 300 13.35 -11.99 22.94
N PRO A 301 13.25 -13.03 23.79
CA PRO A 301 14.08 -13.20 25.00
C PRO A 301 15.59 -13.25 24.77
N LYS A 302 16.04 -13.43 23.52
CA LYS A 302 17.45 -13.36 23.13
C LYS A 302 17.96 -11.91 22.97
N LEU A 303 17.07 -10.93 22.94
CA LEU A 303 17.40 -9.51 22.92
C LEU A 303 17.62 -9.00 24.34
N HIS A 304 18.75 -8.32 24.57
CA HIS A 304 19.02 -7.71 25.86
C HIS A 304 18.09 -6.52 26.11
N THR A 305 17.59 -6.41 27.35
CA THR A 305 16.71 -5.33 27.84
C THR A 305 17.19 -3.89 27.60
N LYS A 306 18.49 -3.68 27.36
CA LYS A 306 19.03 -2.35 27.02
C LYS A 306 18.45 -1.78 25.71
N HIS A 307 17.86 -2.64 24.87
CA HIS A 307 17.21 -2.22 23.62
C HIS A 307 15.71 -1.96 23.79
N ASP A 308 15.14 -2.13 24.99
CA ASP A 308 13.72 -1.88 25.22
C ASP A 308 13.39 -0.40 25.13
N GLY A 309 14.27 0.47 25.64
CA GLY A 309 14.11 1.93 25.55
C GLY A 309 14.40 2.51 24.16
N LEU A 310 14.74 1.68 23.17
CA LEU A 310 14.97 2.11 21.78
C LEU A 310 13.69 2.03 20.94
N ILE A 311 12.59 1.49 21.48
CA ILE A 311 11.36 1.25 20.73
C ILE A 311 10.13 1.62 21.56
N LEU A 312 9.44 2.68 21.09
CA LEU A 312 8.22 3.30 21.60
C LEU A 312 8.43 4.14 22.88
#